data_AF-A0A3B9LF68-F1
#
_entry.id   AF-A0A3B9LF68-F1
#
_cell.length_a   1.000
_cell.length_b   1.000
_cell.length_c   1.000
_cell.angle_alpha   90.00
_cell.angle_beta   90.00
_cell.angle_gamma   90.00
#
_symmetry.space_group_name_H-M   'P 1'
#
loop_
_entity.id
_entity.type
_entity.pdbx_description
1 polymer ?
#
loop_
_entity_poly.entity_id
_entity_poly.type
_entity_poly.pdbx_seq_one_letter_code
_entity_poly.pdbx_strand_id
1 'polypeptide(L)'
;MKFIFVLSLPLYALDQLTKSCVLRFIKPDEHSTVIAGFFDLVNITNTGAAFGSFKNNNTFFVVISCLALLALLFVILLLVRRRSRDAWRDISLALLLAGVL
;
A
#
# COMPACT_ATOMS: atom_id res chain seq x y z
N MET A 1 12.98 -11.22 8.42
CA MET A 1 13.69 -10.71 7.22
C MET A 1 13.15 -11.30 5.93
N LYS A 2 13.49 -12.53 5.49
CA LYS A 2 12.86 -13.13 4.27
C LYS A 2 11.33 -13.11 4.32
N PHE A 3 10.76 -13.39 5.50
CA PHE A 3 9.33 -13.33 5.76
C PHE A 3 8.69 -11.97 5.41
N ILE A 4 9.41 -10.85 5.63
CA ILE A 4 8.89 -9.51 5.34
C ILE A 4 8.60 -9.39 3.84
N PHE A 5 9.55 -9.75 3.00
CA PHE A 5 9.39 -9.72 1.54
C PHE A 5 8.42 -10.78 1.01
N VAL A 6 8.43 -11.98 1.62
CA VAL A 6 7.50 -13.07 1.27
C VAL A 6 6.05 -12.68 1.55
N LEU A 7 5.79 -11.86 2.57
CA LEU A 7 4.46 -11.33 2.85
C LEU A 7 4.16 -10.06 2.04
N SER A 8 5.11 -9.14 1.89
CA SER A 8 4.84 -7.84 1.27
C SER A 8 4.63 -7.92 -0.24
N LEU A 9 5.42 -8.71 -0.96
CA LEU A 9 5.36 -8.77 -2.43
C LEU A 9 4.05 -9.37 -2.95
N PRO A 10 3.51 -10.47 -2.39
CA PRO A 10 2.19 -10.95 -2.78
C PRO A 10 1.06 -9.96 -2.47
N LEU A 11 1.13 -9.23 -1.36
CA LEU A 11 0.14 -8.21 -1.01
C LEU A 11 0.20 -7.01 -1.97
N TYR A 12 1.39 -6.55 -2.33
CA TYR A 12 1.57 -5.55 -3.38
C TYR A 12 1.00 -6.04 -4.72
N ALA A 13 1.30 -7.29 -5.12
CA ALA A 13 0.74 -7.86 -6.35
C ALA A 13 -0.79 -7.92 -6.30
N LEU A 14 -1.37 -8.31 -5.16
CA LEU A 14 -2.82 -8.34 -4.96
C LEU A 14 -3.44 -6.93 -5.05
N ASP A 15 -2.81 -5.91 -4.45
CA ASP A 15 -3.22 -4.51 -4.57
C ASP A 15 -3.22 -4.05 -6.04
N GLN A 16 -2.15 -4.30 -6.79
CA GLN A 16 -2.08 -3.92 -8.21
C GLN A 16 -3.08 -4.70 -9.08
N LEU A 17 -3.27 -6.00 -8.81
CA LEU A 17 -4.26 -6.81 -9.51
C LEU A 17 -5.68 -6.30 -9.27
N THR A 18 -6.03 -6.01 -8.02
CA THR A 18 -7.37 -5.49 -7.69
C THR A 18 -7.61 -4.10 -8.28
N LYS A 19 -6.63 -3.19 -8.25
CA LYS A 19 -6.69 -1.90 -8.96
C LYS A 19 -6.88 -2.09 -10.46
N SER A 20 -6.14 -3.02 -11.07
CA SER A 20 -6.27 -3.34 -12.50
C SER A 20 -7.66 -3.88 -12.84
N CYS A 21 -8.21 -4.75 -12.00
CA CYS A 21 -9.59 -5.23 -12.14
C CYS A 21 -10.59 -4.07 -12.08
N VAL A 22 -10.49 -3.17 -11.09
CA VAL A 22 -11.39 -2.01 -10.97
C VAL A 22 -11.33 -1.13 -12.22
N LEU A 23 -10.13 -0.78 -12.69
CA LEU A 23 -9.95 0.04 -13.89
C LEU A 23 -10.52 -0.61 -15.16
N ARG A 24 -10.57 -1.95 -15.22
CA ARG A 24 -11.07 -2.70 -16.38
C ARG A 24 -12.57 -2.96 -16.35
N PHE A 25 -13.14 -3.18 -15.16
CA PHE A 25 -14.51 -3.69 -15.01
C PHE A 25 -15.49 -2.68 -14.43
N ILE A 26 -15.04 -1.55 -13.85
CA ILE A 26 -15.90 -0.53 -13.23
C ILE A 26 -15.63 0.81 -13.90
N LYS A 27 -16.67 1.43 -14.49
CA LYS A 27 -16.56 2.77 -15.07
C LYS A 27 -16.46 3.84 -13.97
N PRO A 28 -15.83 5.01 -14.23
CA PRO A 28 -15.64 6.06 -13.21
C PRO A 28 -16.92 6.60 -12.55
N ASP A 29 -18.05 6.48 -13.23
CA ASP A 29 -19.38 6.95 -12.81
C ASP A 29 -20.32 5.81 -12.35
N GLU A 30 -19.81 4.58 -12.28
CA GLU A 30 -20.57 3.39 -11.86
C GLU A 30 -20.08 2.88 -10.49
N HIS A 31 -21.01 2.27 -9.75
CA HIS A 31 -20.75 1.60 -8.48
C HIS A 31 -21.13 0.13 -8.61
N SER A 32 -20.29 -0.78 -8.12
CA SER A 32 -20.59 -2.20 -8.02
C SER A 32 -20.87 -2.57 -6.57
N THR A 33 -22.15 -2.73 -6.23
CA THR A 33 -22.58 -3.08 -4.88
C THR A 33 -22.25 -4.52 -4.54
N VAL A 34 -21.48 -4.71 -3.48
CA VAL A 34 -21.13 -6.03 -2.94
C VAL A 34 -22.02 -6.37 -1.74
N ILE A 35 -22.26 -5.39 -0.85
CA ILE A 35 -23.18 -5.50 0.28
C ILE A 35 -24.08 -4.27 0.28
N ALA A 36 -25.37 -4.47 -0.02
CA ALA A 36 -26.35 -3.40 -0.14
C ALA A 36 -26.38 -2.52 1.13
N GLY A 37 -26.20 -1.22 0.95
CA GLY A 37 -26.22 -0.22 2.03
C GLY A 37 -24.96 -0.16 2.90
N PHE A 38 -23.90 -0.89 2.56
CA PHE A 38 -22.66 -0.93 3.37
C PHE A 38 -21.37 -0.90 2.56
N PHE A 39 -21.28 -1.68 1.47
CA PHE A 39 -20.02 -1.85 0.72
C PHE A 39 -20.22 -1.86 -0.80
N ASP A 40 -19.64 -0.85 -1.44
CA ASP A 40 -19.58 -0.68 -2.89
C ASP A 40 -18.12 -0.62 -3.36
N LEU A 41 -17.85 -1.26 -4.51
CA LEU A 41 -16.62 -1.04 -5.25
C LEU A 41 -16.82 0.12 -6.24
N VAL A 42 -15.88 1.04 -6.26
CA VAL A 42 -15.96 2.27 -7.06
C VAL A 42 -14.63 2.53 -7.76
N ASN A 43 -14.70 3.18 -8.92
CA ASN A 43 -13.51 3.62 -9.64
C ASN A 43 -13.26 5.12 -9.41
N ILE A 44 -12.64 5.44 -8.28
CA ILE A 44 -12.28 6.81 -7.90
C ILE A 44 -10.77 6.96 -7.82
N THR A 45 -10.22 7.93 -8.54
CA THR A 45 -8.80 8.28 -8.48
C THR A 45 -8.54 9.37 -7.44
N ASN A 46 -7.43 9.27 -6.71
CA ASN A 46 -7.02 10.27 -5.72
C ASN A 46 -5.67 10.88 -6.12
N THR A 47 -5.67 12.17 -6.48
CA THR A 47 -4.45 12.95 -6.75
C THR A 47 -3.93 13.69 -5.51
N GLY A 48 -4.53 13.44 -4.34
CA GLY A 48 -4.13 13.95 -3.03
C GLY A 48 -3.84 12.83 -2.04
N ALA A 49 -3.57 13.21 -0.79
CA ALA A 49 -3.44 12.28 0.33
C ALA A 49 -4.82 11.98 0.95
N ALA A 50 -4.84 11.64 2.25
CA ALA A 50 -6.07 11.55 3.03
C ALA A 50 -6.87 12.86 2.96
N PHE A 51 -8.20 12.74 2.88
CA PHE A 51 -9.15 13.85 2.78
C PHE A 51 -8.93 14.78 1.58
N GLY A 52 -8.22 14.33 0.54
CA GLY A 52 -7.91 15.16 -0.63
C GLY A 52 -6.85 16.23 -0.38
N SER A 53 -6.09 16.12 0.71
CA SER A 53 -5.02 17.08 1.05
C SER A 53 -3.91 17.09 0.00
N PHE A 54 -3.32 18.26 -0.27
CA PHE A 54 -2.23 18.46 -1.26
C PHE A 54 -2.56 17.94 -2.67
N LYS A 55 -3.81 18.09 -3.12
CA LYS A 55 -4.27 17.65 -4.44
C LYS A 55 -3.38 18.15 -5.57
N ASN A 56 -3.14 17.29 -6.56
CA ASN A 56 -2.33 17.54 -7.76
C ASN A 56 -0.84 17.78 -7.49
N ASN A 57 -0.33 17.42 -6.32
CA ASN A 57 1.09 17.51 -5.98
C ASN A 57 1.78 16.13 -6.03
N ASN A 58 1.66 15.45 -7.17
CA ASN A 58 2.15 14.07 -7.31
C ASN A 58 3.66 13.96 -7.08
N THR A 59 4.45 14.95 -7.52
CA THR A 59 5.91 14.96 -7.30
C THR A 59 6.27 14.95 -5.82
N PHE A 60 5.56 15.74 -5.00
CA PHE A 60 5.74 15.74 -3.54
C PHE A 60 5.48 14.36 -2.93
N PHE A 61 4.39 13.69 -3.35
CA PHE A 61 4.06 12.36 -2.84
C PHE A 61 5.05 11.29 -3.29
N VAL A 62 5.52 11.33 -4.54
CA VAL A 62 6.56 10.42 -5.04
C VAL A 62 7.84 10.57 -4.22
N VAL A 63 8.28 11.82 -3.98
CA VAL A 63 9.49 12.08 -3.17
C VAL A 63 9.32 11.56 -1.74
N ILE A 64 8.21 11.85 -1.06
CA ILE A 64 7.97 11.37 0.30
C ILE A 64 7.87 9.85 0.35
N SER A 65 7.22 9.21 -0.63
CA SER A 65 7.09 7.75 -0.68
C SER A 65 8.46 7.08 -0.88
N CYS A 66 9.30 7.63 -1.76
CA CYS A 66 10.69 7.18 -1.92
C CYS A 66 11.50 7.33 -0.63
N LEU A 67 11.39 8.48 0.06
CA LEU A 67 12.08 8.69 1.34
C LEU A 67 11.59 7.72 2.42
N ALA A 68 10.28 7.50 2.51
CA ALA A 68 9.68 6.54 3.44
C ALA A 68 10.15 5.11 3.16
N LEU A 69 10.19 4.71 1.88
CA LEU A 69 10.69 3.41 1.46
C LEU A 69 12.17 3.22 1.84
N LEU A 70 13.02 4.21 1.57
CA LEU A 70 14.43 4.16 1.93
C LEU A 70 14.63 4.07 3.45
N ALA A 71 13.88 4.88 4.22
CA ALA A 71 13.92 4.83 5.68
C ALA A 71 13.46 3.46 6.22
N LEU A 72 12.41 2.89 5.64
CA LEU A 72 11.90 1.57 6.01
C LEU A 72 12.92 0.46 5.72
N LEU A 73 13.52 0.47 4.53
CA LEU A 73 14.58 -0.48 4.17
C LEU A 73 15.79 -0.34 5.10
N PHE A 74 16.17 0.89 5.45
CA PHE A 74 17.24 1.14 6.41
C PHE A 74 16.93 0.55 7.79
N VAL A 75 15.71 0.77 8.31
CA VAL A 75 15.27 0.16 9.58
C VAL A 75 15.30 -1.36 9.51
N ILE A 76 14.81 -1.96 8.43
CA ILE A 76 14.84 -3.41 8.22
C ILE A 76 16.29 -3.91 8.26
N LEU A 77 17.22 -3.24 7.59
CA LEU A 77 18.66 -3.59 7.60
C LEU A 77 19.28 -3.53 9.00
N LEU A 78 18.98 -2.50 9.78
CA LEU A 78 19.46 -2.40 11.17
C LEU A 78 18.94 -3.56 12.04
N LEU A 79 17.71 -4.01 11.79
CA LEU A 79 17.09 -5.10 12.53
C LEU A 79 17.63 -6.49 12.14
N VAL A 80 18.31 -6.64 10.99
CA VAL A 80 18.94 -7.91 10.57
C VAL A 80 19.93 -8.43 11.62
N ARG A 81 20.64 -7.51 12.30
CA ARG A 81 21.70 -7.86 13.26
C ARG A 81 21.18 -8.18 14.67
N ARG A 82 19.88 -8.03 14.93
CA ARG A 82 19.29 -8.32 16.26
C ARG A 82 19.00 -9.81 16.43
N ARG A 83 19.29 -10.33 17.63
CA ARG A 83 19.14 -11.75 17.98
C ARG A 83 17.71 -12.15 18.33
N SER A 84 16.86 -11.21 18.78
CA SER A 84 15.45 -11.46 19.08
C SER A 84 14.55 -11.22 17.87
N ARG A 85 13.90 -12.29 17.43
CA ARG A 85 12.81 -12.20 16.45
C ARG A 85 11.54 -11.79 17.18
N ASP A 86 10.86 -10.79 16.63
CA ASP A 86 9.54 -10.36 17.07
C ASP A 86 8.62 -10.47 15.85
N ALA A 87 7.69 -11.42 15.91
CA ALA A 87 6.80 -11.71 14.78
C ALA A 87 5.85 -10.54 14.51
N TRP A 88 5.34 -9.87 15.55
CA TRP A 88 4.42 -8.75 15.39
C TRP A 88 5.08 -7.55 14.72
N ARG A 89 6.31 -7.24 15.15
CA ARG A 89 7.11 -6.21 14.47
C ARG A 89 7.36 -6.56 13.00
N ASP A 90 7.79 -7.79 12.71
CA ASP A 90 8.10 -8.22 11.34
C ASP A 90 6.85 -8.22 10.44
N ILE A 91 5.66 -8.59 10.97
CA ILE A 91 4.38 -8.47 10.26
C ILE A 91 4.04 -7.00 9.97
N SER A 92 4.11 -6.13 10.97
CA SER A 92 3.81 -4.70 10.80
C SER A 92 4.73 -4.04 9.76
N LEU A 93 6.03 -4.36 9.76
CA LEU A 93 6.97 -3.86 8.77
C LEU A 93 6.68 -4.41 7.36
N ALA A 94 6.22 -5.66 7.25
CA ALA A 94 5.83 -6.25 5.98
C ALA A 94 4.58 -5.60 5.38
N LEU A 95 3.56 -5.32 6.20
CA LEU A 95 2.35 -4.63 5.78
C LEU A 95 2.66 -3.18 5.38
N LEU A 96 3.52 -2.48 6.13
CA LEU A 96 3.96 -1.13 5.79
C LEU A 96 4.75 -1.13 4.47
N LEU A 97 5.65 -2.10 4.27
CA LEU A 97 6.40 -2.22 3.02
C LEU A 97 5.46 -2.48 1.84
N ALA A 98 4.47 -3.36 2.01
CA ALA A 98 3.49 -3.66 0.96
C ALA A 98 2.68 -2.43 0.52
N GLY A 99 2.30 -1.56 1.46
CA GLY A 99 1.50 -0.37 1.17
C GLY A 99 2.29 0.84 0.68
N VAL A 100 3.60 0.90 0.94
CA VAL A 100 4.48 1.98 0.45
C VAL A 100 5.03 1.68 -0.94
N LEU A 101 5.16 0.39 -1.31
CA LEU A 101 5.50 -0.06 -2.66
C LEU A 101 4.34 0.20 -3.63
#